data_AF-A0AAD7MV61-F1
#
_entry.id   AF-A0AAD7MV61-F1
#
_cell.length_a   1.000
_cell.length_b   1.000
_cell.length_c   1.000
_cell.angle_alpha   90.00
_cell.angle_beta   90.00
_cell.angle_gamma   90.00
#
_symmetry.space_group_name_H-M   'P 1'
#
loop_
_entity.id
_entity.type
_entity.pdbx_description
1 polymer ?
#
loop_
_entity_poly.entity_id
_entity_poly.type
_entity_poly.pdbx_seq_one_letter_code
_entity_poly.pdbx_strand_id
1 'polypeptide(L)'
;MPQMTANVAEQLFGPEHFWRDSYTWLKQSGWTPPWTNDATKNAGRVREFPLPPAPEIINATRVADGGYAILKRSERSDAALSQEVCIFREFSPEPLASDVHNSLYPRARGFCVFQMEFTKNLDLIVMPLLLRSTSTRP
;
A
#
# COMPACT_ATOMS: atom_id res chain seq x y z
N MET A 1 -0.43 38.28 -24.81
CA MET A 1 -0.10 37.00 -25.47
C MET A 1 -0.34 35.85 -24.49
N PRO A 2 -0.98 34.76 -24.92
CA PRO A 2 -1.41 33.67 -24.03
C PRO A 2 -0.30 32.64 -23.76
N GLN A 3 -0.35 32.10 -22.53
CA GLN A 3 0.05 30.77 -22.04
C GLN A 3 1.43 30.17 -22.37
N MET A 4 2.24 29.99 -21.32
CA MET A 4 3.01 28.75 -21.12
C MET A 4 2.39 28.03 -19.91
N THR A 5 1.35 27.25 -20.13
CA THR A 5 1.00 26.16 -19.22
C THR A 5 2.10 25.12 -19.37
N ALA A 6 3.02 25.06 -18.41
CA ALA A 6 3.96 23.97 -18.33
C ALA A 6 3.14 22.71 -18.05
N ASN A 7 2.79 22.02 -19.14
CA ASN A 7 2.31 20.65 -19.14
C ASN A 7 3.50 19.80 -18.70
N VAL A 8 3.77 19.78 -17.40
CA VAL A 8 4.59 18.74 -16.80
C VAL A 8 3.70 17.51 -16.88
N ALA A 9 3.74 16.84 -18.03
CA ALA A 9 3.28 15.47 -18.15
C ALA A 9 4.14 14.69 -17.15
N GLU A 10 3.63 14.52 -15.94
CA GLU A 10 4.30 13.77 -14.88
C GLU A 10 4.58 12.39 -15.42
N GLN A 11 5.86 12.13 -15.68
CA GLN A 11 6.31 10.86 -16.16
C GLN A 11 6.21 9.90 -14.98
N LEU A 12 5.04 9.28 -14.85
CA LEU A 12 4.85 8.18 -13.92
C LEU A 12 5.83 7.09 -14.28
N PHE A 13 6.53 6.57 -13.28
CA PHE A 13 7.33 5.37 -13.49
C PHE A 13 6.40 4.17 -13.63
N GLY A 14 6.79 3.16 -14.42
CA GLY A 14 5.95 1.98 -14.75
C GLY A 14 5.07 1.45 -13.59
N PRO A 15 5.60 1.30 -12.38
CA PRO A 15 4.85 0.82 -11.21
C PRO A 15 3.80 1.79 -10.67
N GLU A 16 3.99 3.10 -10.84
CA GLU A 16 3.01 4.13 -10.45
C GLU A 16 1.76 4.08 -11.34
N HIS A 17 1.91 3.66 -12.60
CA HIS A 17 0.76 3.43 -13.49
C HIS A 17 -0.19 2.37 -12.93
N PHE A 18 0.34 1.26 -12.41
CA PHE A 18 -0.49 0.21 -11.83
C PHE A 18 -1.37 0.74 -10.70
N TRP A 19 -0.78 1.51 -9.78
CA TRP A 19 -1.49 2.04 -8.62
C TRP A 19 -2.52 3.10 -9.01
N ARG A 20 -2.19 3.96 -9.98
CA ARG A 20 -3.14 4.91 -10.56
C ARG A 20 -4.31 4.21 -11.22
N ASP A 21 -4.03 3.23 -12.08
CA ASP A 21 -5.04 2.54 -12.88
C ASP A 21 -5.93 1.65 -11.99
N SER A 22 -5.41 1.19 -10.86
CA SER A 22 -6.16 0.44 -9.84
C SER A 22 -6.93 1.31 -8.85
N TYR A 23 -6.90 2.65 -8.98
CA TYR A 23 -7.45 3.57 -7.97
C TYR A 23 -8.93 3.35 -7.68
N THR A 24 -9.77 3.21 -8.71
CA THR A 24 -11.21 3.00 -8.54
C THR A 24 -11.49 1.74 -7.74
N TRP A 25 -10.78 0.65 -8.03
CA TRP A 25 -10.92 -0.60 -7.30
C TRP A 25 -10.42 -0.48 -5.87
N LEU A 26 -9.25 0.12 -5.64
CA LEU A 26 -8.72 0.35 -4.29
C LEU A 26 -9.73 1.11 -3.42
N LYS A 27 -10.34 2.16 -3.98
CA LYS A 27 -11.34 2.96 -3.28
C LYS A 27 -12.59 2.14 -2.93
N GLN A 28 -13.05 1.29 -3.84
CA GLN A 28 -14.17 0.35 -3.59
C GLN A 28 -13.81 -0.70 -2.53
N SER A 29 -12.56 -1.13 -2.48
CA SER A 29 -12.02 -2.04 -1.45
C SER A 29 -11.73 -1.33 -0.12
N GLY A 30 -12.02 -0.04 0.01
CA GLY A 30 -11.88 0.71 1.25
C GLY A 30 -10.47 1.30 1.48
N TRP A 31 -9.68 1.49 0.42
CA TRP A 31 -8.32 2.03 0.49
C TRP A 31 -8.12 3.20 -0.48
N THR A 32 -7.57 4.31 0.00
CA THR A 32 -7.21 5.47 -0.83
C THR A 32 -5.74 5.75 -0.72
N PRO A 33 -5.00 5.76 -1.83
CA PRO A 33 -3.62 6.18 -1.80
C PRO A 33 -3.47 7.69 -1.56
N PRO A 34 -2.33 8.17 -1.02
CA PRO A 34 -2.26 9.52 -0.46
C PRO A 34 -2.11 10.64 -1.50
N TRP A 35 -1.89 10.33 -2.79
CA TRP A 35 -1.85 11.36 -3.87
C TRP A 35 -3.24 11.86 -4.29
N THR A 36 -4.33 11.21 -3.89
CA THR A 36 -5.66 11.52 -4.42
C THR A 36 -6.31 12.75 -3.77
N ASN A 37 -5.74 13.24 -2.67
CA ASN A 37 -6.28 14.37 -1.91
C ASN A 37 -5.63 15.71 -2.27
N ASP A 38 -4.67 15.75 -3.20
CA ASP A 38 -3.97 16.99 -3.54
C ASP A 38 -3.58 17.01 -5.03
N ALA A 39 -4.31 17.79 -5.82
CA ALA A 39 -4.06 18.00 -7.25
C ALA A 39 -2.71 18.70 -7.53
N THR A 40 -1.99 19.15 -6.50
CA THR A 40 -0.68 19.80 -6.60
C THR A 40 0.48 18.92 -6.13
N LYS A 41 0.20 17.74 -5.54
CA LYS A 41 1.24 16.81 -5.11
C LYS A 41 1.66 15.95 -6.29
N ASN A 42 2.86 16.21 -6.81
CA ASN A 42 3.44 15.36 -7.83
C ASN A 42 3.42 13.89 -7.40
N ALA A 43 3.11 12.97 -8.32
CA ALA A 43 2.93 11.55 -8.03
C ALA A 43 4.09 10.88 -7.25
N GLY A 44 5.31 11.46 -7.29
CA GLY A 44 6.48 11.01 -6.52
C GLY A 44 6.82 11.83 -5.26
N ARG A 45 5.99 12.79 -4.84
CA ARG A 45 6.26 13.75 -3.75
C ARG A 45 5.22 13.77 -2.63
N VAL A 46 4.44 12.70 -2.47
CA VAL A 46 3.59 12.56 -1.27
C VAL A 46 4.48 12.25 -0.05
N ARG A 47 5.13 13.29 0.46
CA ARG A 47 6.15 13.33 1.53
C ARG A 47 5.63 13.00 2.92
N GLU A 48 4.44 12.42 3.08
CA GLU A 48 3.94 12.11 4.43
C GLU A 48 4.73 10.93 5.04
N PHE A 49 5.26 10.04 4.21
CA PHE A 49 6.22 9.01 4.60
C PHE A 49 7.24 8.78 3.48
N PRO A 50 8.50 8.39 3.77
CA PRO A 50 9.44 7.99 2.73
C PRO A 50 8.80 6.90 1.87
N LEU A 51 8.77 7.10 0.55
CA LEU A 51 8.30 6.06 -0.35
C LEU A 51 9.18 4.82 -0.14
N PRO A 52 8.57 3.62 -0.05
CA PRO A 52 9.33 2.38 -0.04
C PRO A 52 10.27 2.35 -1.25
N PRO A 53 11.48 1.79 -1.13
CA PRO A 53 12.42 1.65 -2.26
C PRO A 53 11.94 0.65 -3.32
N ALA A 54 10.72 0.16 -3.20
CA ALA A 54 10.17 -0.99 -3.87
C ALA A 54 8.93 -0.56 -4.65
N PRO A 55 8.95 -0.61 -5.99
CA PRO A 55 7.85 -0.15 -6.83
C PRO A 55 6.52 -0.89 -6.62
N GLU A 56 6.60 -2.11 -6.12
CA GLU A 56 5.49 -2.94 -5.73
C GLU A 56 4.84 -2.55 -4.41
N ILE A 57 5.33 -1.51 -3.73
CA ILE A 57 4.83 -1.10 -2.42
C ILE A 57 4.37 0.36 -2.48
N ILE A 58 3.24 0.66 -1.84
CA ILE A 58 2.71 2.01 -1.73
C ILE A 58 2.02 2.28 -0.40
N ASN A 59 2.04 3.55 0.03
CA ASN A 59 1.25 3.97 1.18
C ASN A 59 -0.24 4.04 0.80
N ALA A 60 -1.11 3.75 1.76
CA ALA A 60 -2.55 3.95 1.62
C ALA A 60 -3.19 4.32 2.95
N THR A 61 -4.38 4.90 2.84
CA THR A 61 -5.25 5.23 3.97
C THR A 61 -6.52 4.41 3.86
N ARG A 62 -6.93 3.77 4.95
CA ARG A 62 -8.19 3.06 5.06
C ARG A 62 -9.33 4.06 5.09
N VAL A 63 -10.32 3.87 4.24
CA VAL A 63 -11.48 4.78 4.11
C VAL A 63 -12.35 4.77 5.37
N ALA A 64 -12.47 3.61 6.04
CA ALA A 64 -13.40 3.44 7.16
C ALA A 64 -13.02 4.24 8.42
N ASP A 65 -11.73 4.35 8.73
CA ASP A 65 -11.23 4.92 9.99
C ASP A 65 -10.04 5.90 9.80
N GLY A 66 -9.61 6.14 8.56
CA GLY A 66 -8.44 6.97 8.27
C GLY A 66 -7.11 6.32 8.64
N GLY A 67 -7.08 5.03 9.01
CA GLY A 67 -5.86 4.33 9.41
C GLY A 67 -4.86 4.19 8.27
N TYR A 68 -3.57 4.40 8.55
CA TYR A 68 -2.51 4.24 7.56
C TYR A 68 -2.09 2.78 7.40
N ALA A 69 -1.84 2.39 6.16
CA ALA A 69 -1.35 1.08 5.78
C ALA A 69 -0.33 1.19 4.64
N ILE A 70 0.39 0.09 4.46
CA ILE A 70 1.21 -0.17 3.30
C ILE A 70 0.47 -1.22 2.46
N LEU A 71 0.35 -0.97 1.16
CA LEU A 71 -0.12 -1.94 0.18
C LEU A 71 1.07 -2.48 -0.59
N LYS A 72 1.17 -3.79 -0.74
CA LYS A 72 2.16 -4.44 -1.59
C LYS A 72 1.45 -5.29 -2.63
N ARG A 73 1.78 -5.12 -3.91
CA ARG A 73 1.35 -6.04 -4.97
C ARG A 73 2.30 -7.25 -5.00
N SER A 74 1.73 -8.43 -5.21
CA SER A 74 2.45 -9.70 -5.24
C SER A 74 2.04 -10.49 -6.48
N GLU A 75 3.01 -10.90 -7.30
CA GLU A 75 2.79 -11.70 -8.51
C GLU A 75 2.74 -13.19 -8.18
N ARG A 76 1.62 -13.84 -8.48
CA ARG A 76 1.42 -15.29 -8.24
C ARG A 76 2.28 -16.19 -9.12
N SER A 77 2.77 -15.66 -10.25
CA SER A 77 3.69 -16.39 -11.12
C SER A 77 5.08 -16.54 -10.48
N ASP A 78 5.42 -15.67 -9.53
CA ASP A 78 6.66 -15.78 -8.77
C ASP A 78 6.44 -16.68 -7.56
N ALA A 79 7.26 -17.73 -7.47
CA ALA A 79 7.14 -18.74 -6.42
C ALA A 79 7.46 -18.19 -5.03
N ALA A 80 8.43 -17.27 -4.92
CA ALA A 80 8.80 -16.66 -3.65
C ALA A 80 7.72 -15.70 -3.16
N LEU A 81 7.16 -14.89 -4.05
CA LEU A 81 6.05 -13.97 -3.73
C LEU A 81 4.75 -14.71 -3.39
N SER A 82 4.50 -15.86 -4.04
CA SER A 82 3.37 -16.73 -3.71
C SER A 82 3.52 -17.34 -2.30
N GLN A 83 4.73 -17.76 -1.94
CA GLN A 83 5.01 -18.26 -0.60
C GLN A 83 4.79 -17.18 0.47
N GLU A 84 5.19 -15.94 0.19
CA GLU A 84 4.92 -14.79 1.07
C GLU A 84 3.41 -14.59 1.29
N VAL A 85 2.60 -14.63 0.23
CA VAL A 85 1.14 -14.54 0.33
C VAL A 85 0.55 -15.66 1.20
N CYS A 86 1.03 -16.89 1.05
CA CYS A 86 0.60 -18.01 1.88
C CYS A 86 0.93 -17.78 3.36
N ILE A 87 2.13 -17.28 3.67
CA ILE A 87 2.52 -16.93 5.05
C ILE A 87 1.55 -15.89 5.61
N PHE A 88 1.30 -14.78 4.91
CA PHE A 88 0.37 -13.76 5.40
C PHE A 88 -1.04 -14.31 5.62
N ARG A 89 -1.54 -15.17 4.72
CA ARG A 89 -2.87 -15.80 4.88
C ARG A 89 -2.96 -16.72 6.09
N GLU A 90 -1.87 -17.40 6.45
CA GLU A 90 -1.85 -18.29 7.61
C GLU A 90 -1.92 -17.53 8.94
N PHE A 91 -1.29 -16.34 9.01
CA PHE A 91 -1.20 -15.56 10.25
C PHE A 91 -2.24 -14.43 10.39
N SER A 92 -3.02 -14.15 9.34
CA SER A 92 -4.07 -13.11 9.35
C SER A 92 -5.41 -13.50 10.02
N PRO A 93 -5.80 -14.78 10.16
CA PRO A 93 -7.02 -15.16 10.86
C PRO A 93 -6.92 -15.06 12.39
N GLU A 94 -8.07 -14.88 13.05
CA GLU A 94 -8.16 -15.04 14.50
C GLU A 94 -8.04 -16.51 14.92
N PRO A 95 -7.44 -16.82 16.09
CA PRO A 95 -6.96 -15.88 17.10
C PRO A 95 -5.52 -15.35 16.87
N LEU A 96 -4.81 -15.88 15.87
CA LEU A 96 -3.39 -15.56 15.63
C LEU A 96 -3.14 -14.07 15.34
N ALA A 97 -4.10 -13.41 14.68
CA ALA A 97 -4.02 -11.99 14.36
C ALA A 97 -4.10 -11.07 15.59
N SER A 98 -4.78 -11.49 16.65
CA SER A 98 -4.89 -10.73 17.90
C SER A 98 -3.98 -11.23 19.02
N ASP A 99 -3.24 -12.33 18.80
CA ASP A 99 -2.32 -12.90 19.78
C ASP A 99 -1.20 -11.91 20.11
N VAL A 100 -1.15 -11.51 21.38
CA VAL A 100 -0.18 -10.56 21.91
C VAL A 100 1.24 -11.12 21.96
N HIS A 101 1.39 -12.45 21.89
CA HIS A 101 2.67 -13.14 21.81
C HIS A 101 3.18 -13.26 20.38
N ASN A 102 2.34 -12.96 19.38
CA ASN A 102 2.73 -12.96 17.99
C ASN A 102 3.57 -11.71 17.66
N SER A 103 4.88 -11.81 17.86
CA SER A 103 5.84 -10.72 17.63
C SER A 103 6.05 -10.38 16.15
N LEU A 104 5.63 -11.27 15.25
CA LEU A 104 5.67 -11.06 13.80
C LEU A 104 4.65 -10.00 13.36
N TYR A 105 3.58 -9.80 14.13
CA TYR A 105 2.47 -8.93 13.79
C TYR A 105 2.16 -8.04 15.01
N PRO A 106 2.68 -6.79 15.06
CA PRO A 106 2.22 -5.86 16.06
C PRO A 106 0.70 -5.75 15.96
N ARG A 107 0.00 -5.61 17.10
CA ARG A 107 -1.48 -5.58 17.30
C ARG A 107 -2.30 -4.66 16.37
N ALA A 108 -1.66 -4.04 15.37
CA ALA A 108 -2.28 -3.35 14.28
C ALA A 108 -3.17 -4.31 13.48
N ARG A 109 -4.45 -4.33 13.87
CA ARG A 109 -5.59 -4.77 13.07
C ARG A 109 -5.44 -4.29 11.62
N GLY A 110 -4.94 -5.12 10.71
CA GLY A 110 -4.76 -4.60 9.35
C GLY A 110 -4.00 -5.45 8.36
N PHE A 111 -3.55 -6.65 8.70
CA PHE A 111 -3.08 -7.57 7.67
C PHE A 111 -4.25 -8.23 6.98
N CYS A 112 -4.36 -7.99 5.68
CA CYS A 112 -5.38 -8.58 4.83
C CYS A 112 -4.75 -8.87 3.47
N VAL A 113 -5.00 -10.05 2.93
CA VAL A 113 -4.66 -10.36 1.54
C VAL A 113 -5.94 -10.29 0.71
N PHE A 114 -5.97 -9.38 -0.27
CA PHE A 114 -7.05 -9.27 -1.23
C PHE A 114 -6.62 -9.87 -2.57
N GLN A 115 -7.48 -10.68 -3.15
CA GLN A 115 -7.35 -11.05 -4.56
C GLN A 115 -7.86 -9.90 -5.43
N MET A 116 -7.05 -9.45 -6.37
CA MET A 116 -7.47 -8.42 -7.33
C MET A 116 -8.26 -9.07 -8.47
N GLU A 117 -9.58 -8.90 -8.47
CA GLU A 117 -10.48 -9.61 -9.39
C GLU A 117 -10.21 -9.34 -10.88
N PHE A 118 -9.72 -8.14 -11.20
CA PHE A 118 -9.40 -7.72 -12.57
C PHE A 118 -8.02 -8.18 -13.07
N THR A 119 -7.20 -8.76 -12.18
CA THR A 119 -5.88 -9.33 -12.51
C THR A 119 -5.72 -10.69 -11.84
N LYS A 120 -6.00 -11.78 -12.57
CA LYS A 120 -5.98 -13.16 -12.04
C LYS A 120 -4.62 -13.60 -11.43
N ASN A 121 -3.55 -12.85 -11.68
CA ASN A 121 -2.19 -13.19 -11.28
C ASN A 121 -1.63 -12.30 -10.16
N LEU A 122 -2.43 -11.38 -9.60
CA LEU A 122 -1.96 -10.48 -8.55
C LEU A 122 -2.75 -10.66 -7.25
N ASP A 123 -2.02 -10.71 -6.16
CA ASP A 123 -2.53 -10.53 -4.81
C ASP A 123 -2.09 -9.16 -4.28
N LEU A 124 -2.97 -8.52 -3.52
CA LEU A 124 -2.67 -7.31 -2.77
C LEU A 124 -2.52 -7.66 -1.29
N ILE A 125 -1.35 -7.41 -0.74
CA ILE A 125 -1.05 -7.58 0.67
C ILE A 125 -1.19 -6.21 1.35
N VAL A 126 -2.07 -6.11 2.33
CA VAL A 126 -2.16 -4.95 3.20
C VAL A 126 -1.35 -5.22 4.45
N MET A 127 -0.50 -4.27 4.82
CA MET A 127 0.36 -4.31 5.98
C MET A 127 0.19 -3.03 6.79
N PRO A 128 0.35 -3.07 8.12
CA PRO A 128 0.36 -1.87 8.93
C PRO A 128 1.60 -1.03 8.60
N LEU A 129 1.45 0.29 8.73
CA LEU A 129 2.59 1.20 8.61
C LEU A 129 3.49 1.06 9.86
N LEU A 130 4.65 0.43 9.69
CA LEU A 130 5.65 0.30 10.74
C LEU A 130 6.55 1.54 10.74
N LEU A 131 6.29 2.45 11.68
CA LEU A 131 7.16 3.61 11.89
C LEU A 131 8.31 3.23 12.80
N ARG A 132 9.54 3.57 12.39
CA ARG A 132 10.68 3.53 13.29
C ARG A 132 10.40 4.52 14.42
N SER A 133 10.25 4.03 15.64
CA SER A 133 10.26 4.91 16.81
C SER A 133 11.61 5.59 16.89
N THR A 134 11.65 6.90 16.70
CA THR A 134 12.85 7.72 16.93
C THR A 134 13.00 8.08 18.40
N SER A 135 12.56 7.21 19.32
CA SER A 135 12.71 7.42 20.75
C SER A 135 14.20 7.54 21.10
N THR A 136 14.69 8.78 21.08
CA THR A 136 15.74 9.26 21.96
C THR A 136 15.08 9.28 23.34
N ARG A 137 15.20 8.17 24.06
CA ARG A 137 14.86 8.18 25.48
C ARG A 137 15.80 9.19 26.17
N PRO A 138 15.28 10.13 26.98
CA PRO A 138 16.11 10.81 27.97
C PRO A 138 16.65 9.80 29.01
#